data_AF-G5QFQ2-F1
#
_entry.id   AF-G5QFQ2-F1
#
_cell.length_a   1.000
_cell.length_b   1.000
_cell.length_c   1.000
_cell.angle_alpha   90.00
_cell.angle_beta   90.00
_cell.angle_gamma   90.00
#
_symmetry.space_group_name_H-M   'P 1'
#
loop_
_entity.id
_entity.type
_entity.pdbx_description
1 polymer ?
#
loop_
_entity_poly.entity_id
_entity_poly.type
_entity_poly.pdbx_seq_one_letter_code
_entity_poly.pdbx_strand_id
1 'polypeptide(L)' 'MKQTYLLRNEAIRNNAIDAILSLPIDDKSPHEVHVKEPKRTKAQNDRMWPMLQDVSRQVL' A
#
# COMPACT_ATOMS: atom_id res chain seq x y z
N MET A 1 -5.89 -2.27 8.55
CA MET A 1 -5.50 -1.44 7.39
C MET A 1 -4.25 -2.02 6.76
N LYS A 2 -4.14 -2.02 5.42
CA LYS A 2 -2.96 -2.55 4.73
C LYS A 2 -1.81 -1.53 4.77
N GLN A 3 -0.76 -1.81 5.53
CA GLN A 3 0.44 -0.97 5.54
C GLN A 3 1.24 -1.17 4.24
N THR A 4 1.68 -0.09 3.61
CA THR A 4 2.45 -0.15 2.35
C THR A 4 3.66 0.77 2.43
N TYR A 5 4.85 0.23 2.17
CA TYR A 5 6.10 0.98 2.11
C TYR A 5 6.54 1.15 0.66
N LEU A 6 6.83 2.39 0.25
CA LEU A 6 7.42 2.69 -1.05
C LEU A 6 8.93 2.91 -0.88
N LEU A 7 9.73 1.89 -1.23
CA LEU A 7 11.17 1.87 -1.02
C LEU A 7 11.92 2.84 -1.95
N ARG A 8 11.80 4.15 -1.69
CA ARG A 8 12.39 5.23 -2.50
C ARG A 8 13.75 5.68 -1.99
N ASN A 9 14.07 5.39 -0.73
CA ASN A 9 15.33 5.73 -0.09
C ASN A 9 15.62 4.77 1.08
N GLU A 10 16.81 4.88 1.66
CA GLU A 10 17.26 3.99 2.73
C GLU A 10 16.48 4.14 4.03
N ALA A 11 16.05 5.36 4.37
CA ALA A 11 15.26 5.60 5.58
C ALA A 11 13.92 4.84 5.55
N ILE A 12 13.22 4.85 4.41
CA ILE A 12 11.96 4.11 4.24
C ILE A 12 12.21 2.61 4.23
N ARG A 13 13.34 2.16 3.66
CA ARG A 13 13.73 0.74 3.70
C ARG A 13 13.94 0.26 5.14
N ASN A 14 14.68 1.01 5.94
CA ASN A 14 14.95 0.65 7.33
C ASN A 14 13.65 0.62 8.15
N ASN A 15 12.76 1.60 7.97
CA ASN A 15 11.44 1.59 8.62
C ASN A 15 10.61 0.36 8.22
N ALA A 16 10.62 -0.04 6.95
CA ALA A 16 9.92 -1.24 6.51
C ALA A 16 10.48 -2.52 7.19
N ILE A 17 11.80 -2.59 7.40
CA ILE A 17 12.45 -3.68 8.12
C ILE A 17 12.05 -3.68 9.59
N ASP A 18 12.13 -2.53 10.26
CA ASP A 18 11.77 -2.39 11.67
C ASP A 18 10.31 -2.79 11.90
N ALA A 19 9.41 -2.39 10.99
CA ALA A 19 8.02 -2.80 11.03
C ALA A 19 7.86 -4.32 10.92
N ILE A 20 8.55 -4.97 9.97
CA ILE A 20 8.51 -6.44 9.82
C ILE A 20 9.02 -7.13 11.08
N LEU A 21 10.13 -6.66 11.67
CA LEU A 21 10.71 -7.23 12.89
C LEU A 21 9.80 -7.06 14.12
N SER A 22 8.97 -6.02 14.14
CA SER A 22 8.01 -5.78 15.21
C SER A 22 6.73 -6.63 15.12
N LEU A 23 6.48 -7.31 13.99
CA LEU A 23 5.27 -8.10 13.81
C LEU A 23 5.32 -9.37 14.66
N PRO A 24 4.22 -9.73 15.34
CA PRO A 24 4.15 -10.98 16.08
C PRO A 24 4.17 -12.17 15.11
N ILE A 25 4.99 -13.17 15.43
CA ILE A 25 5.06 -14.43 14.70
C ILE A 25 4.06 -15.38 15.38
N ASP A 26 2.96 -15.68 14.69
CA ASP A 26 1.95 -16.64 15.14
C ASP A 26 1.63 -17.60 13.98
N ASP A 27 1.62 -18.89 14.28
CA ASP A 27 1.32 -19.96 13.32
C ASP A 27 -0.18 -20.06 13.03
N LYS A 28 -1.04 -19.62 13.98
CA LYS A 28 -2.50 -19.62 13.80
C LYS A 28 -2.99 -18.43 12.98
N SER A 29 -2.26 -17.32 12.96
CA SER A 29 -2.62 -16.10 12.23
C SER A 29 -1.35 -15.40 11.73
N PRO A 30 -0.68 -15.98 10.71
CA PRO A 30 0.57 -15.45 10.20
C PRO A 30 0.37 -14.12 9.46
N HIS A 31 1.38 -13.27 9.52
CA HIS A 31 1.42 -12.02 8.76
C HIS A 31 2.15 -12.24 7.43
N GLU A 32 1.46 -12.01 6.31
CA GLU A 32 2.04 -12.13 4.97
C GLU A 32 2.70 -10.82 4.50
N VAL A 33 3.92 -10.90 3.98
CA VAL A 33 4.65 -9.77 3.39
C VAL A 33 4.70 -9.91 1.87
N HIS A 34 4.18 -8.91 1.15
CA HIS A 34 4.21 -8.88 -0.32
C HIS A 34 5.16 -7.80 -0.83
N VAL A 35 6.18 -8.23 -1.59
CA VAL A 35 7.06 -7.33 -2.35
C VAL A 35 6.65 -7.37 -3.82
N LYS A 36 6.36 -6.22 -4.40
CA LYS A 36 6.00 -6.08 -5.81
C LYS A 36 6.50 -4.76 -6.36
N GLU A 37 6.80 -4.74 -7.65
CA GLU A 37 7.11 -3.48 -8.32
C GLU A 37 5.92 -2.51 -8.24
N PRO A 38 6.19 -1.19 -8.12
CA PRO A 38 5.14 -0.20 -8.18
C PRO A 38 4.53 -0.24 -9.58
N LYS A 39 3.28 -0.74 -9.68
CA LYS A 39 2.52 -0.57 -10.91
C LYS A 39 2.34 0.93 -11.15
N ARG A 40 2.81 1.42 -12.30
CA ARG A 40 2.66 2.82 -12.76
C ARG A 40 1.19 3.28 -12.67
N THR A 41 0.26 2.33 -12.79
CA THR A 41 -1.19 2.51 -12.67
C THR A 41 -1.69 2.76 -11.26
N LYS A 42 -0.95 2.53 -10.17
CA LYS A 42 -1.51 2.78 -8.83
C LYS A 42 -1.79 4.26 -8.60
N ALA A 43 -0.80 5.12 -8.88
CA ALA A 43 -0.97 6.56 -8.77
C ALA A 43 -2.02 7.10 -9.76
N GLN A 44 -2.13 6.47 -10.94
CA GLN A 44 -3.16 6.81 -11.92
C GLN A 44 -4.55 6.37 -11.45
N ASN A 45 -4.71 5.16 -10.92
CA ASN A 45 -5.96 4.63 -10.37
C ASN A 45 -6.42 5.37 -9.12
N ASP A 46 -5.48 5.72 -8.22
CA ASP A 46 -5.75 6.51 -7.03
C ASP A 46 -6.32 7.90 -7.39
N ARG A 47 -6.04 8.41 -8.60
CA ARG A 47 -6.63 9.66 -9.14
C ARG A 47 -7.89 9.41 -9.95
N MET A 48 -7.90 8.35 -10.76
CA MET A 48 -8.99 8.01 -11.69
C MET A 48 -10.27 7.66 -10.94
N TRP A 49 -10.21 6.79 -9.92
CA TRP A 49 -11.40 6.30 -9.23
C TRP A 49 -12.17 7.41 -8.49
N PRO A 50 -11.53 8.32 -7.74
CA PRO A 50 -12.21 9.46 -7.16
C PRO A 50 -12.89 10.34 -8.22
N MET A 51 -12.22 10.64 -9.33
CA MET A 51 -12.79 11.46 -10.40
C MET A 51 -14.02 10.80 -11.04
N LEU A 52 -13.95 9.49 -11.33
CA LEU A 52 -15.11 8.75 -11.86
C LEU A 52 -16.27 8.72 -10.87
N GLN A 53 -15.98 8.58 -9.58
CA GLN A 53 -16.98 8.62 -8.51
C GLN A 53 -17.63 10.00 -8.41
N ASP A 54 -16.85 11.08 -8.54
CA ASP A 54 -17.34 12.46 -8.49
C ASP A 54 -18.22 12.77 -9.70
N VAL A 55 -17.79 12.41 -10.91
CA VAL A 55 -18.60 12.55 -12.13
C VAL A 55 -19.92 11.77 -11.99
N SER A 56 -19.86 10.52 -11.52
CA SER A 56 -21.07 9.72 -11.31
C SER A 56 -22.06 10.35 -10.32
N ARG A 57 -21.59 11.10 -9.32
CA ARG A 57 -22.44 11.78 -8.34
C ARG A 57 -23.00 13.10 -8.85
N GLN A 58 -22.27 13.79 -9.73
CA GLN A 58 -22.62 15.11 -10.26
C GLN A 58 -23.56 15.04 -11.48
N VAL A 59 -23.62 13.89 -12.15
CA VAL A 59 -24.47 13.68 -13.34
C VAL A 59 -25.86 13.11 -12.95
N LEU A 60 -26.28 13.31 -11.69
CA LEU A 60 -27.65 13.04 -11.23
C LEU A 60 -28.56 14.24 -11.46
#